data_AF-A0AAU8CHP2-F1
#
_entry.id   AF-A0AAU8CHP2-F1
#
_cell.length_a   1.000
_cell.length_b   1.000
_cell.length_c   1.000
_cell.angle_alpha   90.00
_cell.angle_beta   90.00
_cell.angle_gamma   90.00
#
_symmetry.space_group_name_H-M   'P 1'
#
loop_
_entity.id
_entity.type
_entity.pdbx_description
1 polymer ?
#
loop_
_entity_poly.entity_id
_entity_poly.type
_entity_poly.pdbx_seq_one_letter_code
_entity_poly.pdbx_strand_id
1 'polypeptide(L)'
;MSEPDTRGRRVVLWMYASAVAVAGLFGYVLGIIVYGDGGGPSGPLVEGSGAAYGAVGPITFQLNPLNLALFGVVSVGVLLGIGLLAIVFVSERADA
;
A
#
# COMPACT_ATOMS: atom_id res chain seq x y z
N MET A 1 -3.52 25.40 -25.76
CA MET A 1 -3.62 24.57 -24.55
C MET A 1 -3.25 23.15 -24.97
N SER A 2 -2.21 22.58 -24.36
CA SER A 2 -1.60 21.34 -24.84
C SER A 2 -2.37 20.10 -24.36
N GLU A 3 -3.29 19.61 -25.18
CA GLU A 3 -4.01 18.33 -24.98
C GLU A 3 -3.14 17.06 -24.74
N PRO A 4 -1.88 16.92 -25.23
CA PRO A 4 -1.11 15.69 -25.04
C PRO A 4 -0.58 15.51 -23.61
N ASP A 5 -0.18 16.61 -22.95
CA ASP A 5 0.48 16.58 -21.64
C ASP A 5 -0.45 16.06 -20.53
N THR A 6 -1.72 16.46 -20.62
CA THR A 6 -2.76 16.03 -19.68
C THR A 6 -3.07 14.53 -19.81
N ARG A 7 -2.97 13.94 -21.00
CA ARG A 7 -3.23 12.51 -21.22
C ARG A 7 -2.17 11.64 -20.55
N GLY A 8 -0.88 11.95 -20.72
CA GLY A 8 0.22 11.19 -20.13
C GLY A 8 0.14 11.19 -18.60
N ARG A 9 0.02 12.37 -18.00
CA ARG A 9 -0.13 12.53 -16.55
C ARG A 9 -1.34 11.76 -16.00
N ARG A 10 -2.48 11.80 -16.70
CA ARG A 10 -3.69 11.08 -16.28
C ARG A 10 -3.51 9.57 -16.29
N VAL A 11 -2.82 9.02 -17.29
CA VAL A 11 -2.54 7.57 -17.37
C VAL A 11 -1.66 7.14 -16.20
N VAL A 12 -0.58 7.88 -15.92
CA VAL A 12 0.32 7.57 -14.79
C VAL A 12 -0.41 7.61 -13.46
N LEU A 13 -1.27 8.62 -13.24
CA LEU A 13 -2.08 8.71 -12.02
C LEU A 13 -3.06 7.53 -11.87
N TRP A 14 -3.67 7.08 -12.97
CA TRP A 14 -4.53 5.88 -12.93
C TRP A 14 -3.75 4.61 -12.64
N MET A 15 -2.56 4.46 -13.22
CA MET A 15 -1.68 3.32 -12.94
C MET A 15 -1.21 3.32 -11.47
N TYR A 16 -0.87 4.49 -10.93
CA TYR A 16 -0.53 4.64 -9.52
C TYR A 16 -1.72 4.26 -8.63
N ALA A 17 -2.89 4.84 -8.89
CA ALA A 17 -4.09 4.57 -8.10
C ALA A 17 -4.51 3.10 -8.16
N SER A 18 -4.44 2.45 -9.33
CA SER A 18 -4.79 1.04 -9.47
C SER A 18 -3.80 0.14 -8.74
N ALA A 19 -2.49 0.41 -8.82
CA ALA A 19 -1.48 -0.34 -8.08
C ALA A 19 -1.71 -0.26 -6.56
N VAL A 20 -1.98 0.94 -6.05
CA VAL A 20 -2.26 1.17 -4.62
C VAL A 20 -3.56 0.48 -4.19
N ALA A 21 -4.61 0.55 -5.01
CA ALA A 21 -5.87 -0.12 -4.74
C ALA A 21 -5.71 -1.66 -4.69
N VAL A 22 -4.95 -2.23 -5.63
CA VAL A 22 -4.65 -3.67 -5.67
C VAL A 22 -3.84 -4.08 -4.45
N ALA A 23 -2.85 -3.29 -4.02
CA ALA A 23 -2.09 -3.56 -2.81
C ALA A 23 -2.98 -3.58 -1.55
N GLY A 24 -3.92 -2.64 -1.44
CA GLY A 24 -4.91 -2.62 -0.36
C GLY A 24 -5.82 -3.83 -0.37
N LEU A 25 -6.36 -4.18 -1.54
CA LEU A 25 -7.20 -5.36 -1.73
C LEU A 25 -6.43 -6.63 -1.35
N PHE A 26 -5.18 -6.75 -1.78
CA PHE A 26 -4.34 -7.90 -1.45
C PHE A 26 -4.06 -7.98 0.06
N GLY A 27 -3.73 -6.86 0.70
CA GLY A 27 -3.56 -6.80 2.16
C GLY A 27 -4.82 -7.21 2.93
N TYR A 28 -6.00 -6.78 2.45
CA TYR A 28 -7.29 -7.16 3.01
C TYR A 28 -7.55 -8.67 2.89
N VAL A 29 -7.38 -9.22 1.69
CA VAL A 29 -7.57 -10.65 1.40
C VAL A 29 -6.61 -11.50 2.21
N LEU A 30 -5.34 -11.09 2.31
CA LEU A 30 -4.37 -11.74 3.18
C LEU A 30 -4.82 -11.70 4.63
N GLY A 31 -5.32 -10.57 5.13
CA GLY A 31 -5.82 -10.48 6.49
C GLY A 31 -6.93 -11.48 6.78
N ILE A 32 -7.89 -11.64 5.87
CA ILE A 32 -8.96 -12.63 6.01
C ILE A 32 -8.42 -14.05 6.03
N ILE A 33 -7.59 -14.42 5.04
CA ILE A 33 -7.13 -15.80 4.85
C ILE A 33 -6.12 -16.20 5.92
N VAL A 34 -5.23 -15.29 6.31
CA VAL A 34 -4.05 -15.57 7.12
C VAL A 34 -4.30 -15.35 8.61
N TYR A 35 -5.10 -14.34 8.97
CA TYR A 35 -5.29 -13.88 10.34
C TYR A 35 -6.76 -13.89 10.80
N GLY A 36 -7.73 -14.05 9.88
CA GLY A 36 -9.16 -14.12 10.18
C GLY A 36 -9.82 -12.76 10.44
N ASP A 37 -11.15 -12.78 10.59
CA ASP A 37 -12.03 -11.60 10.52
C ASP A 37 -11.98 -10.67 11.76
N GLY A 38 -11.17 -10.98 12.78
CA GLY A 38 -11.20 -10.24 14.06
C GLY A 38 -9.89 -10.19 14.83
N GLY A 39 -8.77 -10.60 14.23
CA GLY A 39 -7.47 -10.70 14.92
C GLY A 39 -7.53 -11.56 16.18
N GLY A 40 -8.40 -12.58 16.19
CA GLY A 40 -8.36 -13.73 17.09
C GLY A 40 -7.70 -14.93 16.40
N PRO A 41 -7.56 -16.08 17.08
CA PRO A 41 -6.74 -17.22 16.63
C PRO A 41 -7.44 -18.09 15.58
N SER A 42 -7.95 -17.47 14.53
CA SER A 42 -8.77 -18.13 13.50
C SER A 42 -8.01 -18.39 12.21
N GLY A 43 -6.83 -17.79 12.05
CA GLY A 43 -6.03 -17.86 10.83
C GLY A 43 -4.85 -18.83 10.90
N PRO A 44 -4.39 -19.39 9.76
CA PRO A 44 -3.30 -20.38 9.69
C PRO A 44 -1.96 -19.91 10.28
N LEU A 45 -1.71 -18.59 10.34
CA LEU A 45 -0.47 -18.01 10.84
C LEU A 45 -0.62 -17.33 12.21
N VAL A 46 -1.72 -17.58 12.93
CA VAL A 46 -1.86 -17.07 14.29
C VAL A 46 -1.19 -18.05 15.26
N GLU A 47 -0.02 -17.67 15.78
CA GLU A 47 0.65 -18.42 16.85
C GLU A 47 0.00 -18.11 18.21
N GLY A 48 -0.73 -19.09 18.75
CA GLY A 48 -1.34 -19.02 20.07
C GLY A 48 -2.79 -18.53 20.08
N SER A 49 -3.37 -18.36 21.27
CA SER A 49 -4.77 -17.93 21.46
C SER A 49 -4.98 -16.41 21.43
N GLY A 50 -3.91 -15.64 21.18
CA GLY A 50 -3.90 -14.18 21.27
C GLY A 50 -3.99 -13.48 19.91
N ALA A 51 -4.21 -12.17 19.94
CA ALA A 51 -4.16 -11.35 18.74
C ALA A 51 -2.74 -11.25 18.19
N ALA A 52 -2.60 -11.40 16.86
CA ALA A 52 -1.33 -11.22 16.17
C ALA A 52 -1.05 -9.72 15.93
N TYR A 53 0.19 -9.30 16.17
CA TYR A 53 0.60 -7.90 16.05
C TYR A 53 1.79 -7.76 15.09
N GLY A 54 1.74 -6.73 14.26
CA GLY A 54 2.82 -6.28 13.40
C GLY A 54 3.45 -5.00 13.97
N ALA A 55 4.69 -4.72 13.57
CA ALA A 55 5.38 -3.50 13.94
C ALA A 55 6.00 -2.84 12.71
N VAL A 56 5.86 -1.51 12.62
CA VAL A 56 6.57 -0.66 11.65
C VAL A 56 7.33 0.37 12.47
N GLY A 57 8.61 0.10 12.68
CA GLY A 57 9.43 0.89 13.59
C GLY A 57 8.84 0.89 15.02
N PRO A 58 8.63 2.06 15.65
CA PRO A 58 8.09 2.14 17.01
C PRO A 58 6.57 1.94 17.10
N ILE A 59 5.86 1.87 15.97
CA ILE A 59 4.39 1.74 15.94
C ILE A 59 4.02 0.27 15.80
N THR A 60 3.24 -0.25 16.76
CA THR A 60 2.64 -1.58 16.70
C THR A 60 1.16 -1.48 16.32
N PHE A 61 0.68 -2.47 15.58
CA PHE A 61 -0.72 -2.55 15.18
C PHE A 61 -1.17 -4.01 15.10
N GLN A 62 -2.46 -4.24 15.30
CA GLN A 62 -3.04 -5.57 15.19
C GLN A 62 -3.08 -6.00 13.72
N LEU A 63 -2.72 -7.24 13.42
CA LEU A 63 -2.76 -7.83 12.08
C LEU A 63 -4.19 -8.28 11.74
N ASN A 64 -5.09 -7.32 11.61
CA ASN A 64 -6.46 -7.56 11.13
C ASN A 64 -6.60 -7.14 9.65
N PRO A 65 -7.70 -7.55 8.95
CA PRO A 65 -7.86 -7.27 7.52
C PRO A 65 -7.80 -5.80 7.16
N LEU A 66 -8.40 -4.92 7.97
CA LEU A 66 -8.42 -3.49 7.72
C LEU A 66 -7.04 -2.86 7.87
N ASN A 67 -6.31 -3.20 8.94
CA ASN A 67 -4.97 -2.69 9.21
C ASN A 67 -3.97 -3.17 8.17
N LEU A 68 -4.08 -4.42 7.70
CA LEU A 68 -3.24 -4.95 6.64
C LEU A 68 -3.54 -4.31 5.27
N ALA A 69 -4.82 -4.03 4.98
CA ALA A 69 -5.20 -3.29 3.79
C ALA A 69 -4.60 -1.87 3.81
N LEU A 70 -4.76 -1.16 4.93
CA LEU A 70 -4.19 0.18 5.12
C LEU A 70 -2.67 0.15 5.05
N PHE A 71 -2.04 -0.84 5.68
CA PHE A 71 -0.59 -1.03 5.61
C PHE A 71 -0.12 -1.23 4.17
N GLY A 72 -0.81 -2.07 3.38
CA GLY A 72 -0.50 -2.27 1.95
C GLY A 72 -0.65 -0.99 1.14
N VAL A 73 -1.76 -0.26 1.31
CA VAL A 73 -2.03 1.03 0.63
C VAL A 73 -0.97 2.06 0.96
N VAL A 74 -0.64 2.23 2.25
CA VAL A 74 0.32 3.23 2.71
C VAL A 74 1.72 2.84 2.25
N SER A 75 2.14 1.59 2.44
CA SER A 75 3.50 1.15 2.10
C SER A 75 3.76 1.24 0.61
N VAL A 76 2.86 0.70 -0.22
CA VAL A 76 3.00 0.74 -1.68
C VAL A 76 2.80 2.16 -2.21
N GLY A 77 1.82 2.89 -1.70
CA GLY A 77 1.57 4.27 -2.09
C GLY A 77 2.73 5.20 -1.79
N VAL A 78 3.36 5.07 -0.62
CA VAL A 78 4.56 5.82 -0.25
C VAL A 78 5.74 5.40 -1.12
N LEU A 79 6.00 4.10 -1.30
CA LEU A 79 7.13 3.63 -2.08
C LEU A 79 7.05 4.08 -3.55
N LEU A 80 5.89 3.91 -4.18
CA LEU A 80 5.66 4.37 -5.55
C LEU A 80 5.67 5.90 -5.63
N GLY A 81 5.12 6.59 -4.63
CA GLY A 81 5.10 8.05 -4.55
C GLY A 81 6.50 8.64 -4.46
N ILE A 82 7.36 8.07 -3.63
CA ILE A 82 8.78 8.45 -3.54
C ILE A 82 9.48 8.19 -4.88
N GLY A 83 9.24 7.05 -5.52
CA GLY A 83 9.81 6.75 -6.83
C GLY A 83 9.40 7.76 -7.91
N LEU A 84 8.10 8.11 -7.96
CA LEU A 84 7.58 9.14 -8.87
C LEU A 84 8.18 10.51 -8.57
N LEU A 85 8.28 10.91 -7.30
CA LEU A 85 8.91 12.16 -6.89
C LEU A 85 10.39 12.22 -7.27
N ALA A 86 11.12 11.13 -7.11
CA ALA A 86 12.53 11.04 -7.52
C ALA A 86 12.68 11.22 -9.03
N ILE A 87 11.80 10.63 -9.84
CA ILE A 87 11.81 10.82 -11.30
C ILE A 87 11.55 12.29 -11.65
N VAL A 88 10.51 12.90 -11.06
CA VAL A 88 10.19 14.32 -11.30
C VAL A 88 11.37 15.21 -10.93
N PHE A 89 11.97 14.99 -9.76
CA PHE A 89 13.12 15.75 -9.29
C PHE A 89 14.33 15.66 -10.23
N VAL A 90 14.64 14.46 -10.73
CA VAL A 90 15.75 14.26 -11.68
C VAL A 90 15.42 14.89 -13.04
N SER A 91 14.19 14.76 -13.54
CA SER A 91 13.76 15.38 -14.79
C SER A 91 13.89 16.90 -14.75
N GLU A 92 13.40 17.56 -13.69
CA GLU A 92 13.54 19.01 -13.52
C GLU A 92 15.00 19.47 -13.43
N ARG A 93 15.88 18.64 -12.87
CA ARG A 93 17.32 18.93 -12.79
C ARG A 93 18.06 18.71 -14.10
N ALA A 94 17.65 17.74 -14.90
CA ALA A 94 18.26 17.42 -16.18
C ALA A 94 17.87 18.40 -17.30
N ASP A 95 16.68 18.99 -17.19
CA ASP A 95 16.18 20.02 -18.11
C ASP A 95 16.75 21.43 -17.82
N ALA A 96 17.52 21.60 -16.74
CA ALA A 96 18.14 22.86 -16.29
C ALA A 96 19.62 22.97 -16.70
#